data_AF-A0A524CUV8-F1
#
_entry.id   AF-A0A524CUV8-F1
#
_cell.length_a   1.000
_cell.length_b   1.000
_cell.length_c   1.000
_cell.angle_alpha   90.00
_cell.angle_beta   90.00
_cell.angle_gamma   90.00
#
_symmetry.space_group_name_H-M   'P 1'
#
loop_
_entity.id
_entity.type
_entity.pdbx_description
1 polymer ?
#
loop_
_entity_poly.entity_id
_entity_poly.type
_entity_poly.pdbx_seq_one_letter_code
_entity_poly.pdbx_strand_id
1 'polypeptide(L)'
;MNEKITPRGFEDVLKMLQEMQQFAEKRHDEFQVALSGSLRLMTADRVETIERLHGSRKELMGYLIRKHLHVKQDILDTYRKLEREIVALRSATQNQ
;
A
#
# COMPACT_ATOMS: atom_id res chain seq x y z
N MET A 1 -17.66 34.87 7.95
CA MET A 1 -17.49 33.65 7.12
C MET A 1 -16.06 33.17 7.31
N ASN A 2 -15.74 32.23 8.20
CA ASN A 2 -14.43 31.50 8.14
C ASN A 2 -14.29 30.33 9.13
N GLU A 3 -15.09 30.24 10.19
CA GLU A 3 -15.00 29.09 11.14
C GLU A 3 -15.42 27.73 10.55
N LYS A 4 -16.07 27.70 9.37
CA LYS A 4 -16.49 26.45 8.71
C LYS A 4 -15.41 25.80 7.84
N ILE A 5 -14.32 26.51 7.51
CA ILE A 5 -13.28 26.00 6.62
C ILE A 5 -12.32 25.07 7.37
N THR A 6 -12.02 25.38 8.63
CA THR A 6 -11.09 24.63 9.47
C THR A 6 -11.60 23.23 9.85
N PRO A 7 -12.82 23.06 10.39
CA PRO A 7 -13.34 21.75 10.77
C PRO A 7 -13.47 20.80 9.58
N ARG A 8 -13.93 21.32 8.43
CA ARG A 8 -14.10 20.55 7.20
C ARG A 8 -12.76 20.07 6.63
N GLY A 9 -11.73 20.93 6.64
CA GLY A 9 -10.38 20.55 6.21
C GLY A 9 -9.75 19.47 7.09
N PHE A 10 -9.99 19.51 8.41
CA PHE A 10 -9.56 18.45 9.33
C PHE A 10 -10.33 17.13 9.10
N GLU A 11 -11.65 17.21 8.87
CA GLU A 11 -12.46 16.04 8.52
C GLU A 11 -11.98 15.37 7.22
N ASP A 12 -11.62 16.16 6.21
CA ASP A 12 -11.08 15.65 4.95
C ASP A 12 -9.74 14.92 5.15
N VAL A 13 -8.84 15.45 5.99
CA VAL A 13 -7.57 14.78 6.34
C VAL A 13 -7.79 13.50 7.13
N LEU A 14 -8.73 13.51 8.09
CA LEU A 14 -9.06 12.31 8.86
C LEU A 14 -9.64 11.22 7.97
N LYS A 15 -10.52 11.59 7.04
CA LYS A 15 -11.06 10.66 6.04
C LYS A 15 -9.95 10.11 5.16
N MET A 16 -9.05 10.96 4.67
CA MET A 16 -7.88 10.51 3.91
C MET A 16 -7.06 9.51 4.72
N LEU A 17 -6.71 9.81 5.98
CA LEU A 17 -5.97 8.89 6.86
C LEU A 17 -6.64 7.52 6.99
N GLN A 18 -7.96 7.49 7.16
CA GLN A 18 -8.73 6.23 7.22
C GLN A 18 -8.67 5.46 5.89
N GLU A 19 -8.86 6.14 4.77
CA GLU A 19 -8.76 5.53 3.44
C GLU A 19 -7.33 4.96 3.19
N MET A 20 -6.30 5.67 3.66
CA MET A 20 -4.91 5.23 3.58
C MET A 20 -4.65 3.98 4.41
N GLN A 21 -5.18 3.93 5.64
CA GLN A 21 -5.05 2.76 6.50
C GLN A 21 -5.70 1.53 5.83
N GLN A 22 -6.94 1.68 5.35
CA GLN A 22 -7.65 0.59 4.66
C GLN A 22 -6.91 0.13 3.40
N PHE A 23 -6.35 1.08 2.65
CA PHE A 23 -5.55 0.76 1.48
C PHE A 23 -4.27 -0.01 1.84
N ALA A 24 -3.54 0.42 2.88
CA ALA A 24 -2.33 -0.25 3.34
C ALA A 24 -2.63 -1.67 3.86
N GLU A 25 -3.69 -1.84 4.63
CA GLU A 25 -4.18 -3.15 5.11
C GLU A 25 -4.51 -4.07 3.94
N LYS A 26 -5.29 -3.60 2.97
CA LYS A 26 -5.62 -4.37 1.76
C LYS A 26 -4.37 -4.80 0.98
N ARG A 27 -3.41 -3.89 0.79
CA ARG A 27 -2.14 -4.20 0.11
C ARG A 27 -1.30 -5.21 0.88
N HIS A 28 -1.31 -5.13 2.21
CA HIS A 28 -0.64 -6.11 3.06
C HIS A 28 -1.27 -7.49 2.89
N ASP A 29 -2.60 -7.60 2.93
CA ASP A 29 -3.32 -8.86 2.76
C ASP A 29 -3.08 -9.49 1.38
N GLU A 30 -3.13 -8.68 0.32
CA GLU A 30 -2.78 -9.12 -1.04
C GLU A 30 -1.36 -9.71 -1.10
N PHE A 31 -0.41 -9.07 -0.41
CA PHE A 31 0.96 -9.58 -0.33
C PHE A 31 1.07 -10.87 0.49
N GLN A 32 0.35 -10.99 1.62
CA GLN A 32 0.33 -12.20 2.43
C GLN A 32 -0.22 -13.41 1.65
N VAL A 33 -1.28 -13.21 0.87
CA VAL A 33 -1.83 -14.25 -0.02
C VAL A 33 -0.79 -14.65 -1.07
N ALA A 34 -0.13 -13.69 -1.70
CA ALA A 34 0.92 -13.95 -2.68
C ALA A 34 2.12 -14.69 -2.06
N LEU A 35 2.55 -14.30 -0.86
CA LEU A 35 3.65 -14.88 -0.11
C LEU A 35 3.35 -16.34 0.27
N SER A 36 2.22 -16.56 0.92
CA SER A 36 1.80 -17.90 1.35
C SER A 36 1.65 -18.86 0.17
N GLY A 37 1.05 -18.40 -0.94
CA GLY A 37 0.93 -19.19 -2.16
C GLY A 37 2.28 -19.53 -2.78
N SER A 38 3.18 -18.55 -2.87
CA SER A 38 4.53 -18.74 -3.43
C SER A 38 5.38 -19.67 -2.57
N LEU A 39 5.35 -19.52 -1.23
CA LEU A 39 6.04 -20.41 -0.31
C LEU A 39 5.53 -21.85 -0.43
N ARG A 40 4.21 -22.03 -0.54
CA ARG A 40 3.61 -23.35 -0.75
C ARG A 40 4.09 -24.00 -2.05
N LEU A 41 4.18 -23.24 -3.13
CA LEU A 41 4.70 -23.74 -4.41
C LEU A 41 6.19 -24.10 -4.34
N MET A 42 6.98 -23.37 -3.54
CA MET A 42 8.41 -23.64 -3.38
C MET A 42 8.73 -24.88 -2.54
N THR A 43 7.75 -25.45 -1.84
CA THR A 43 7.94 -26.71 -1.08
C THR A 43 8.35 -27.87 -1.99
N ALA A 44 9.08 -28.85 -1.43
CA ALA A 44 9.59 -30.00 -2.19
C ALA A 44 8.46 -30.76 -2.94
N ASP A 45 7.29 -30.89 -2.32
CA ASP A 45 6.15 -31.64 -2.85
C ASP A 45 5.39 -30.93 -3.98
N ARG A 46 5.78 -29.69 -4.31
CA ARG A 46 5.11 -28.84 -5.31
C ARG A 46 6.03 -28.38 -6.44
N VAL A 47 7.27 -28.90 -6.50
CA VAL A 47 8.23 -28.60 -7.58
C VAL A 47 7.67 -28.95 -8.95
N GLU A 48 7.05 -30.12 -9.11
CA GLU A 48 6.38 -30.50 -10.37
C GLU A 48 5.26 -29.53 -10.77
N THR A 49 4.61 -28.87 -9.81
CA THR A 49 3.55 -27.88 -10.13
C THR A 49 4.16 -26.62 -10.73
N ILE A 50 5.32 -26.18 -10.21
CA ILE A 50 6.07 -25.05 -10.79
C ILE A 50 6.57 -25.40 -12.19
N GLU A 51 7.16 -26.58 -12.36
CA GLU A 51 7.71 -27.04 -13.64
C GLU A 51 6.62 -27.23 -14.70
N ARG A 52 5.46 -27.78 -14.34
CA ARG A 52 4.29 -27.90 -15.24
C ARG A 52 3.73 -26.55 -15.69
N LEU A 53 3.91 -25.50 -14.88
CA LEU A 53 3.53 -24.13 -15.24
C LEU A 53 4.64 -23.40 -16.00
N HIS A 54 5.69 -24.11 -16.42
CA HIS A 54 6.89 -23.56 -17.05
C HIS A 54 7.54 -22.42 -16.24
N GLY A 55 7.35 -22.43 -14.92
CA GLY A 55 7.93 -21.47 -14.01
C GLY A 55 9.18 -22.00 -13.34
N SER A 56 9.82 -21.13 -12.57
CA SER A 56 10.97 -21.47 -11.73
C SER A 56 10.84 -20.86 -10.34
N ARG A 57 11.51 -21.46 -9.35
CA ARG A 57 11.63 -20.87 -8.01
C ARG A 57 12.21 -19.45 -8.06
N LYS A 58 13.15 -19.19 -8.97
CA LYS A 58 13.75 -17.86 -9.17
C LYS A 58 12.72 -16.81 -9.61
N GLU A 59 11.83 -17.18 -10.53
CA GLU A 59 10.76 -16.29 -10.99
C GLU A 59 9.74 -16.01 -9.89
N LEU A 60 9.36 -17.01 -9.09
CA LEU A 60 8.48 -16.84 -7.93
C LEU A 60 9.11 -15.93 -6.87
N MET A 61 10.41 -16.09 -6.57
CA MET A 61 11.12 -15.16 -5.68
C MET A 61 11.14 -13.74 -6.26
N GLY A 62 11.43 -13.60 -7.55
CA GLY A 62 11.41 -12.30 -8.23
C GLY A 62 10.01 -11.65 -8.21
N TYR A 63 8.96 -12.45 -8.35
CA TYR A 63 7.58 -12.00 -8.22
C TYR A 63 7.29 -11.45 -6.82
N LEU A 64 7.68 -12.16 -5.76
CA LEU A 64 7.52 -11.70 -4.39
C LEU A 64 8.28 -10.40 -4.11
N ILE A 65 9.52 -10.31 -4.57
CA ILE A 65 10.34 -9.08 -4.42
C ILE A 65 9.64 -7.90 -5.10
N ARG A 66 9.21 -8.06 -6.36
CA ARG A 66 8.50 -7.00 -7.10
C ARG A 66 7.21 -6.59 -6.40
N LYS A 67 6.42 -7.56 -5.92
CA LYS A 67 5.19 -7.28 -5.16
C LYS A 67 5.46 -6.52 -3.88
N HIS A 68 6.48 -6.91 -3.12
CA HIS A 68 6.87 -6.19 -1.90
C HIS A 68 7.30 -4.74 -2.20
N LEU A 69 8.12 -4.55 -3.24
CA LEU A 69 8.56 -3.22 -3.66
C LEU A 69 7.37 -2.34 -4.09
N HIS A 70 6.39 -2.91 -4.80
CA HIS A 70 5.17 -2.19 -5.17
C HIS A 70 4.35 -1.79 -3.93
N VAL A 71 4.15 -2.68 -2.97
CA VAL A 71 3.43 -2.35 -1.72
C VAL A 71 4.14 -1.22 -0.98
N LYS A 72 5.48 -1.28 -0.86
CA LYS A 72 6.26 -0.21 -0.23
C LYS A 72 6.09 1.12 -0.97
N GLN A 73 6.15 1.11 -2.30
CA GLN A 73 6.03 2.31 -3.10
C GLN A 73 4.64 2.93 -2.99
N ASP A 74 3.59 2.10 -3.10
CA ASP A 74 2.19 2.49 -2.92
C ASP A 74 1.98 3.19 -1.57
N ILE A 75 2.53 2.62 -0.48
CA ILE A 75 2.45 3.22 0.86
C ILE A 75 3.17 4.58 0.91
N LEU A 76 4.40 4.67 0.38
CA LEU A 76 5.17 5.92 0.37
C LEU A 76 4.49 7.03 -0.41
N ASP A 77 3.95 6.74 -1.59
CA ASP A 77 3.25 7.73 -2.41
C ASP A 77 1.98 8.24 -1.73
N THR A 78 1.33 7.36 -0.99
CA THR A 78 0.16 7.72 -0.19
C THR A 78 0.55 8.65 0.98
N TYR A 79 1.66 8.37 1.70
CA TYR A 79 2.19 9.29 2.71
C TYR A 79 2.57 10.66 2.14
N ARG A 80 3.23 10.70 0.99
CA ARG A 80 3.58 11.97 0.30
C ARG A 80 2.35 12.75 -0.12
N LYS A 81 1.25 12.08 -0.47
CA LYS A 81 -0.03 12.75 -0.76
C LYS A 81 -0.58 13.42 0.51
N LEU A 82 -0.61 12.68 1.63
CA LEU A 82 -1.08 13.21 2.91
C LEU A 82 -0.27 14.42 3.39
N GLU A 83 1.07 14.31 3.30
CA GLU A 83 1.96 15.41 3.69
C GLU A 83 1.63 16.70 2.93
N ARG A 84 1.39 16.61 1.61
CA ARG A 84 1.02 17.77 0.79
C ARG A 84 -0.29 18.41 1.25
N GLU A 85 -1.31 17.62 1.55
CA GLU A 85 -2.60 18.13 2.03
C GLU A 85 -2.49 18.79 3.41
N ILE A 86 -1.74 18.18 4.33
CA ILE A 86 -1.49 18.76 5.66
C ILE A 86 -0.75 20.10 5.54
N VAL A 87 0.28 20.18 4.67
CA VAL A 87 1.02 21.42 4.43
C VAL A 87 0.13 22.51 3.81
N ALA A 88 -0.77 22.13 2.89
CA ALA A 88 -1.73 23.05 2.28
C ALA A 88 -2.71 23.61 3.32
N LEU A 89 -3.26 22.75 4.17
CA LEU A 89 -4.15 23.15 5.26
C LEU A 89 -3.47 24.05 6.28
N ARG A 90 -2.24 23.74 6.68
CA ARG A 90 -1.44 24.59 7.58
C ARG A 90 -1.21 25.98 6.97
N SER A 91 -0.86 26.05 5.69
CA SER A 91 -0.65 27.32 4.99
C SER A 91 -1.94 28.13 4.89
N ALA A 92 -3.08 27.48 4.68
CA ALA A 92 -4.39 28.13 4.65
C ALA A 92 -4.84 28.66 6.02
N THR A 93 -4.40 28.03 7.12
CA THR A 93 -4.71 28.48 8.50
C THR A 93 -3.75 29.55 9.02
N GLN A 94 -2.51 29.62 8.52
CA GLN A 94 -1.52 30.63 8.92
C GLN A 94 -1.64 31.97 8.16
N ASN A 95 -2.28 31.98 6.99
CA ASN A 95 -2.53 33.19 6.18
C ASN A 95 -3.91 33.82 6.46
N GLN A 96 -4.58 33.43 7.55
CA GLN A 96 -5.79 34.05 8.09
C GLN A 96 -5.44 34.87 9.33
#